data_AF-A0AAU2KJ57-F1
#
_entry.id   AF-A0AAU2KJ57-F1
#
_cell.length_a   1.000
_cell.length_b   1.000
_cell.length_c   1.000
_cell.angle_alpha   90.00
_cell.angle_beta   90.00
_cell.angle_gamma   90.00
#
_symmetry.space_group_name_H-M   'P 1'
#
loop_
_entity.id
_entity.type
_entity.pdbx_description
1 polymer ?
#
loop_
_entity_poly.entity_id
_entity_poly.type
_entity_poly.pdbx_seq_one_letter_code
_entity_poly.pdbx_strand_id
1 'polypeptide(L)' 'MLDFLRPKNVVCTYCQATDKEGVARTLSAVAGSLSVTWHTAACPHYAADLILAAGSGSGTGEIRQP' A
#
# COMPACT_ATOMS: atom_id res chain seq x y z
N MET A 1 -6.20 22.24 12.51
CA MET A 1 -6.70 21.93 11.15
C MET A 1 -5.87 20.76 10.68
N LEU A 2 -6.45 19.56 10.57
CA LEU A 2 -5.78 18.46 9.86
C LEU A 2 -5.87 18.87 8.40
N ASP A 3 -4.83 19.51 7.87
CA ASP A 3 -4.64 19.54 6.43
C ASP A 3 -4.59 18.09 5.99
N PHE A 4 -5.73 17.58 5.52
CA PHE A 4 -5.86 16.23 5.03
C PHE A 4 -4.80 16.07 3.97
N LEU A 5 -3.72 15.37 4.30
CA LEU A 5 -2.63 15.04 3.39
C LEU A 5 -3.28 14.38 2.19
N ARG A 6 -3.54 15.15 1.13
CA ARG A 6 -4.11 14.59 -0.09
C ARG A 6 -3.11 13.55 -0.55
N PRO A 7 -3.50 12.27 -0.61
CA PRO A 7 -2.56 11.24 -0.95
C PRO A 7 -1.99 11.52 -2.34
N LYS A 8 -0.67 11.48 -2.46
CA LYS A 8 -0.05 11.47 -3.78
C LYS A 8 -0.36 10.12 -4.43
N ASN A 9 -1.07 10.16 -5.55
CA ASN A 9 -1.31 8.96 -6.35
C ASN A 9 -0.02 8.54 -7.03
N VAL A 10 0.46 7.36 -6.67
CA VAL A 10 1.57 6.67 -7.31
C VAL A 10 0.97 5.61 -8.22
N VAL A 11 1.31 5.69 -9.51
CA VAL A 11 0.83 4.75 -10.51
C VAL A 11 1.80 3.58 -10.60
N CYS A 12 1.29 2.36 -10.47
CA CYS A 12 2.07 1.17 -10.77
C CYS A 12 2.48 1.19 -12.25
N THR A 13 3.77 1.24 -12.56
CA THR A 13 4.26 1.33 -13.95
C THR A 13 3.92 0.10 -14.79
N TYR A 14 3.61 -1.04 -14.15
CA TYR A 14 3.23 -2.29 -14.83
C TYR A 14 1.78 -2.27 -15.30
N CYS A 15 0.82 -2.06 -14.40
CA CYS A 15 -0.61 -2.11 -14.76
C CYS A 15 -1.23 -0.74 -15.04
N GLN A 16 -0.49 0.35 -14.75
CA GLN A 16 -0.88 1.74 -14.93
C GLN A 16 -2.25 2.11 -14.35
N ALA A 17 -2.70 1.35 -13.35
CA ALA A 17 -3.99 1.55 -12.74
C ALA A 17 -3.99 2.87 -11.97
N THR A 18 -5.08 3.60 -12.12
CA THR A 18 -5.42 4.83 -11.41
C THR A 18 -6.50 4.55 -10.37
N ASP A 19 -6.96 5.61 -9.72
CA ASP A 19 -8.07 5.60 -8.76
C ASP A 19 -9.43 5.26 -9.39
N LYS A 20 -9.55 5.28 -10.72
CA LYS A 20 -10.80 4.97 -11.42
C LYS A 20 -11.02 3.48 -11.66
N GLU A 21 -9.95 2.73 -11.92
CA GLU A 21 -10.02 1.29 -12.27
C GLU A 21 -9.23 0.38 -11.32
N GLY A 22 -8.40 0.96 -10.46
CA GLY A 22 -7.54 0.23 -9.54
C GLY A 22 -8.13 0.08 -8.14
N VAL A 23 -7.53 -0.82 -7.37
CA VAL A 23 -7.73 -0.95 -5.93
C VAL A 23 -6.53 -0.33 -5.22
N ALA A 24 -6.76 0.55 -4.26
CA ALA A 24 -5.72 1.13 -3.41
C ALA A 24 -5.10 0.07 -2.50
N ARG A 25 -3.77 -0.04 -2.46
CA ARG A 25 -3.09 -1.09 -1.67
C ARG A 25 -1.94 -0.58 -0.82
N THR A 26 -0.95 0.07 -1.43
CA THR A 26 0.20 0.57 -0.70
C THR A 26 -0.05 2.00 -0.23
N LEU A 27 -0.30 2.16 1.07
CA LEU A 27 -0.35 3.44 1.77
C LEU A 27 0.99 3.65 2.48
N SER A 28 1.79 4.61 2.01
CA SER A 28 3.00 5.03 2.71
C SER A 28 2.78 6.39 3.34
N ALA A 29 3.03 6.49 4.64
CA ALA A 29 2.98 7.73 5.41
C ALA A 29 4.40 8.08 5.86
N VAL A 30 5.08 8.96 5.13
CA VAL A 30 6.45 9.40 5.44
C VAL A 30 6.46 10.90 5.65
N ALA A 31 6.90 11.35 6.82
CA ALA A 31 7.20 12.75 7.15
C ALA A 31 6.17 13.77 6.61
N GLY A 32 4.89 13.55 6.88
CA GLY A 32 3.81 14.47 6.44
C GLY A 32 3.42 14.32 4.97
N SER A 33 3.79 13.22 4.31
CA SER A 33 3.29 12.84 2.99
C SER A 33 2.58 11.49 3.08
N LEU A 34 1.39 11.43 2.51
CA LEU A 34 0.66 10.18 2.29
C LEU A 34 0.74 9.85 0.80
N SER A 35 1.10 8.62 0.44
CA SER A 35 1.07 8.15 -0.95
C SER A 35 0.28 6.86 -1.06
N VAL A 36 -0.54 6.76 -2.11
CA VAL A 36 -1.34 5.57 -2.43
C VAL A 36 -0.84 4.98 -3.74
N THR A 37 -0.67 3.66 -3.80
CA THR A 37 -0.50 2.93 -5.07
C THR A 37 -1.76 2.16 -5.42
N TRP A 38 -2.17 2.24 -6.69
CA TRP A 38 -3.35 1.57 -7.24
C TRP A 38 -2.95 0.43 -8.18
N HIS A 39 -3.68 -0.67 -8.12
CA HIS A 39 -3.46 -1.84 -8.99
C HIS A 39 -4.75 -2.43 -9.51
N THR A 40 -4.74 -2.98 -10.73
CA THR A 40 -5.81 -3.87 -11.22
C THR A 40 -5.70 -5.24 -10.55
N ALA A 41 -6.81 -5.96 -10.41
CA ALA A 41 -6.84 -7.29 -9.79
C ALA A 41 -5.96 -8.34 -10.51
N ALA A 42 -5.70 -8.15 -11.81
CA ALA A 42 -4.86 -9.02 -12.63
C ALA A 42 -3.36 -8.68 -12.54
N CYS A 43 -2.98 -7.60 -11.84
CA CYS A 43 -1.58 -7.18 -11.76
C CYS A 43 -0.77 -8.13 -10.85
N PRO A 44 0.40 -8.62 -11.26
CA PRO A 44 1.24 -9.44 -10.39
C PRO A 44 1.68 -8.69 -9.12
N HIS A 45 1.86 -7.36 -9.20
CA HIS A 45 2.13 -6.53 -8.01
C HIS A 45 0.93 -6.46 -7.05
N TYR A 46 -0.31 -6.57 -7.56
CA TYR A 46 -1.49 -6.69 -6.70
C TYR A 46 -1.47 -7.99 -5.88
N ALA A 47 -1.07 -9.11 -6.51
CA ALA A 47 -0.93 -10.38 -5.81
C ALA A 47 0.18 -10.32 -4.73
N ALA A 48 1.31 -9.67 -5.02
CA ALA A 48 2.37 -9.46 -4.05
C ALA A 48 1.90 -8.60 -2.86
N ASP A 49 1.18 -7.51 -3.12
CA ASP A 49 0.61 -6.64 -2.08
C ASP A 49 -0.38 -7.38 -1.16
N LEU A 50 -1.12 -8.37 -1.68
CA LEU A 50 -2.00 -9.21 -0.88
C LEU A 50 -1.21 -10.11 0.11
N ILE A 51 -0.10 -10.68 -0.34
CA ILE A 51 0.77 -11.54 0.51
C ILE A 51 1.39 -10.71 1.63
N LEU A 52 1.92 -9.52 1.31
CA LEU A 52 2.54 -8.63 2.31
C LEU A 52 1.54 -8.13 3.34
N ALA A 53 0.32 -7.78 2.91
CA ALA A 53 -0.76 -7.37 3.81
C ALA A 53 -1.19 -8.51 4.75
N ALA A 54 -1.25 -9.75 4.26
CA ALA A 54 -1.61 -10.92 5.06
C ALA A 54 -0.53 -11.26 6.10
N GLY A 55 0.75 -11.10 5.77
CA GLY A 55 1.87 -11.35 6.69
C GLY A 55 2.01 -10.31 7.81
N SER A 56 1.45 -9.11 7.62
CA SER A 56 1.54 -8.00 8.58
C SER A 56 0.46 -8.03 9.67
N GLY A 57 -0.45 -9.01 9.63
CA GLY A 57 -1.62 -9.13 10.52
C GLY A 57 -1.41 -9.89 11.83
N SER A 58 -0.18 -10.20 12.26
CA SER A 58 0.05 -10.84 13.56
C SER A 58 1.29 -10.26 14.25
N GLY A 59 1.12 -9.08 14.83
CA GLY A 59 2.02 -8.56 15.85
C GLY A 59 1.69 -9.18 17.22
N THR A 60 2.26 -10.33 17.52
CA THR A 60 2.69 -10.65 18.90
C THR A 60 4.19 -10.80 18.86
N GLY A 61 4.87 -9.65 18.90
CA GLY A 61 6.33 -9.59 18.98
C GLY A 61 6.79 -10.07 20.34
N GLU A 62 7.07 -11.36 20.47
CA GLU A 62 7.90 -11.87 21.56
C GLU A 62 9.30 -12.10 21.01
N ILE A 63 10.12 -11.05 21.10
CA ILE A 63 11.56 -11.14 20.81
C ILE A 63 12.20 -11.93 21.95
N ARG A 64 12.34 -13.25 21.79
CA ARG A 64 13.33 -14.03 22.53
C ARG A 64 14.58 -14.13 21.67
N GLN A 65 15.60 -13.34 22.00
CA GLN A 65 16.96 -13.58 21.52
C GLN A 65 17.68 -14.53 22.50
N PRO A 66 18.52 -15.46 21.99
CA PRO A 66 19.51 -16.16 22.80
C PRO A 66 20.70 -15.26 23.17
#